data_AF-A0A2D4GUN7-F1
#
_entry.id   AF-A0A2D4GUN7-F1
#
_cell.length_a   1.000
_cell.length_b   1.000
_cell.length_c   1.000
_cell.angle_alpha   90.00
_cell.angle_beta   90.00
_cell.angle_gamma   90.00
#
_symmetry.space_group_name_H-M   'P 1'
#
loop_
_entity.id
_entity.type
_entity.pdbx_description
1 polymer ?
#
loop_
_entity_poly.entity_id
_entity_poly.type
_entity_poly.pdbx_seq_one_letter_code
_entity_poly.pdbx_strand_id
1 'polypeptide(L)'
;MIRQENSSSYQELNEDMEYGAANSEPTDEPLDEEDQEDTSSTILPVLDGSSPSVRFSKSCLKNVFSVILLFIYLVLMAVAIFLAYQTIADFREKLKHPVMSVSFKEVHSYDAPGIALYPGKAELLTCKHHFYDYIPPLVNPGQPGKIECVTQRINYTAPFTNATKKHAVIVKGPQDVKKRELVFMQFHLNETDQDFSAIDYLLFSSFQDFLNRYSPPYLQSHQKIEVLYA
;
A
#
# COMPACT_ATOMS: atom_id res chain seq x y z
N MET A 1 47.06 -5.60 8.08
CA MET A 1 46.94 -4.93 6.77
C MET A 1 45.45 -4.88 6.46
N ILE A 2 44.81 -3.75 6.77
CA ILE A 2 43.36 -3.58 6.75
C ILE A 2 43.00 -2.97 5.39
N ARG A 3 42.27 -3.71 4.57
CA ARG A 3 41.78 -3.24 3.28
C ARG A 3 40.45 -2.52 3.51
N GLN A 4 40.50 -1.21 3.39
CA GLN A 4 39.35 -0.31 3.45
C GLN A 4 38.75 -0.21 2.05
N GLU A 5 37.58 -0.80 1.83
CA GLU A 5 36.86 -0.67 0.56
C GLU A 5 35.91 0.53 0.63
N ASN A 6 36.07 1.40 -0.37
CA ASN A 6 35.37 2.66 -0.55
C ASN A 6 33.85 2.47 -0.59
N SER A 7 33.15 3.12 0.34
CA SER A 7 31.73 3.42 0.19
C SER A 7 31.55 4.44 -0.94
N SER A 8 31.04 4.01 -2.11
CA SER A 8 30.53 4.93 -3.11
C SER A 8 29.24 5.55 -2.56
N SER A 9 29.31 6.79 -2.10
CA SER A 9 28.13 7.57 -1.71
C SER A 9 27.33 7.90 -2.96
N TYR A 10 26.01 7.69 -2.89
CA TYR A 10 25.06 8.17 -3.88
C TYR A 10 25.24 9.67 -4.11
N GLN A 11 25.34 10.06 -5.38
CA GLN A 11 25.42 11.46 -5.82
C GLN A 11 24.01 11.88 -6.25
N GLU A 12 23.39 12.77 -5.47
CA GLU A 12 22.13 13.40 -5.83
C GLU A 12 22.33 14.24 -7.11
N LEU A 13 21.39 14.09 -8.05
CA LEU A 13 21.33 14.86 -9.28
C LEU A 13 20.79 16.26 -8.92
N ASN A 14 21.67 17.26 -8.90
CA ASN A 14 21.26 18.68 -8.93
C ASN A 14 20.62 18.97 -10.29
N GLU A 15 19.30 19.05 -10.35
CA GLU A 15 18.57 19.74 -11.42
C GLU A 15 18.55 21.24 -11.10
N ASP A 16 19.72 21.90 -11.22
CA ASP A 16 19.79 23.35 -11.30
C ASP A 16 19.42 23.77 -12.73
N MET A 17 18.12 23.93 -13.02
CA MET A 17 17.68 24.59 -14.25
C MET A 17 17.94 26.09 -14.16
N GLU A 18 19.04 26.46 -14.79
CA GLU A 18 19.56 27.80 -15.04
C GLU A 18 18.49 28.72 -15.66
N TYR A 19 18.18 29.81 -14.94
CA TYR A 19 17.38 30.93 -15.43
C TYR A 19 18.17 31.69 -16.51
N GLY A 20 17.94 31.36 -17.78
CA GLY A 20 18.41 32.15 -18.92
C GLY A 20 17.53 33.39 -19.11
N ALA A 21 18.04 34.54 -18.70
CA ALA A 21 17.43 35.85 -18.93
C ALA A 21 17.61 36.33 -20.38
N ALA A 22 16.54 36.96 -20.87
CA ALA A 22 16.49 38.08 -21.83
C ALA A 22 17.09 37.88 -23.25
N ASN A 23 16.19 37.90 -24.24
CA ASN A 23 16.27 38.89 -25.32
C ASN A 23 14.87 39.28 -25.80
N SER A 24 14.61 40.58 -25.72
CA SER A 24 13.47 41.34 -26.23
C SER A 24 13.67 41.69 -27.71
N GLU A 25 12.61 41.63 -28.52
CA GLU A 25 12.07 42.80 -29.24
C GLU A 25 10.73 42.47 -29.94
N PRO A 26 9.87 43.49 -30.18
CA PRO A 26 8.44 43.35 -30.45
C PRO A 26 8.10 43.43 -31.94
N THR A 27 6.90 42.95 -32.29
CA THR A 27 6.24 43.32 -33.55
C THR A 27 4.80 43.70 -33.25
N ASP A 28 4.52 45.00 -33.34
CA ASP A 28 3.20 45.58 -33.46
C ASP A 28 2.51 45.07 -34.75
N GLU A 29 1.21 44.79 -34.71
CA GLU A 29 0.19 45.57 -35.42
C GLU A 29 -1.24 45.14 -34.98
N PRO A 30 -2.21 46.08 -34.94
CA PRO A 30 -3.54 45.92 -34.32
C PRO A 30 -4.68 45.83 -35.37
N LEU A 31 -5.70 44.99 -35.15
CA LEU A 31 -7.00 45.03 -35.86
C LEU A 31 -8.03 44.26 -35.02
N ASP A 32 -9.26 44.66 -34.70
CA ASP A 32 -10.01 45.91 -34.70
C ASP A 32 -11.21 45.63 -33.77
N GLU A 33 -11.51 46.59 -32.89
CA GLU A 33 -12.79 46.67 -32.20
C GLU A 33 -13.78 47.33 -33.16
N GLU A 34 -14.74 46.57 -33.70
CA GLU A 34 -15.90 47.15 -34.39
C GLU A 34 -17.16 46.95 -33.54
N ASP A 35 -17.36 47.84 -32.56
CA ASP A 35 -18.68 48.22 -32.07
C ASP A 35 -19.16 49.41 -32.93
N GLN A 36 -19.95 49.12 -33.97
CA GLN A 36 -20.55 50.15 -34.82
C GLN A 36 -21.91 50.56 -34.23
N GLU A 37 -21.91 51.68 -33.51
CA GLU A 37 -23.11 52.41 -33.09
C GLU A 37 -23.74 53.11 -34.31
N ASP A 38 -24.81 52.53 -34.86
CA ASP A 38 -25.68 53.25 -35.80
C ASP A 38 -26.68 54.13 -35.02
N THR A 39 -26.32 55.40 -34.86
CA THR A 39 -27.20 56.48 -34.46
C THR A 39 -28.11 56.89 -35.62
N SER A 40 -29.39 56.48 -35.59
CA SER A 40 -30.44 57.14 -36.35
C SER A 40 -31.48 57.74 -35.41
N SER A 41 -31.38 59.06 -35.24
CA SER A 41 -32.29 59.90 -34.47
C SER A 41 -33.62 60.08 -35.22
N THR A 42 -34.73 59.63 -34.63
CA THR A 42 -36.07 60.15 -34.95
C THR A 42 -36.85 60.33 -33.66
N ILE A 43 -37.52 61.48 -33.55
CA ILE A 43 -37.97 62.15 -32.33
C ILE A 43 -39.48 61.92 -32.07
N LEU A 44 -39.81 61.51 -30.82
CA LEU A 44 -41.04 61.67 -29.99
C LEU A 44 -42.28 60.75 -30.16
N PRO A 45 -43.17 60.61 -29.12
CA PRO A 45 -43.02 60.89 -27.68
C PRO A 45 -43.43 59.74 -26.72
N VAL A 46 -42.92 59.87 -25.50
CA VAL A 46 -43.31 59.33 -24.18
C VAL A 46 -44.69 58.63 -24.07
N LEU A 47 -44.68 57.37 -23.61
CA LEU A 47 -45.74 56.83 -22.76
C LEU A 47 -45.12 55.92 -21.67
N ASP A 48 -45.36 56.30 -20.42
CA ASP A 48 -44.92 55.63 -19.20
C ASP A 48 -45.30 54.14 -19.15
N GLY A 49 -44.34 53.31 -18.77
CA GLY A 49 -44.52 51.88 -18.54
C GLY A 49 -43.40 51.34 -17.66
N SER A 50 -43.66 51.27 -16.36
CA SER A 50 -42.79 50.73 -15.32
C SER A 50 -42.11 49.41 -15.70
N SER A 51 -40.77 49.33 -15.60
CA SER A 51 -39.98 48.12 -15.24
C SER A 51 -38.46 48.37 -15.33
N PRO A 52 -37.77 48.92 -14.31
CA PRO A 52 -36.31 48.89 -14.26
C PRO A 52 -35.84 47.65 -13.47
N SER A 53 -36.08 46.45 -13.99
CA SER A 53 -35.56 45.21 -13.35
C SER A 53 -34.80 44.29 -14.32
N VAL A 54 -34.85 44.53 -15.63
CA VAL A 54 -34.30 43.60 -16.65
C VAL A 54 -32.87 43.96 -17.10
N ARG A 55 -32.40 45.20 -16.87
CA ARG A 55 -31.02 45.61 -17.21
C ARG A 55 -30.02 45.33 -16.08
N PHE A 56 -30.43 45.40 -14.82
CA PHE A 56 -29.55 45.18 -13.66
C PHE A 56 -29.23 43.70 -13.37
N SER A 57 -30.00 42.75 -13.90
CA SER A 57 -29.75 41.31 -13.74
C SER A 57 -28.80 40.72 -14.80
N LYS A 58 -28.62 41.37 -15.96
CA LYS A 58 -27.75 40.87 -17.04
C LYS A 58 -26.28 40.77 -16.64
N SER A 59 -25.76 41.71 -15.85
CA SER A 59 -24.35 41.68 -15.41
C SER A 59 -24.09 40.65 -14.31
N CYS A 60 -25.03 40.52 -13.36
CA CYS A 60 -24.96 39.49 -12.31
C CYS A 60 -25.14 38.08 -12.90
N LEU A 61 -26.06 37.91 -13.86
CA LEU A 61 -26.28 36.64 -14.55
C LEU A 61 -25.10 36.24 -15.44
N LYS A 62 -24.42 37.20 -16.09
CA LYS A 62 -23.17 36.94 -16.84
C LYS A 62 -22.03 36.50 -15.92
N ASN A 63 -21.89 37.11 -14.75
CA ASN A 63 -20.86 36.70 -13.77
C ASN A 63 -21.17 35.33 -13.19
N VAL A 64 -22.43 35.06 -12.81
CA VAL A 64 -22.85 33.73 -12.32
C VAL A 64 -22.71 32.67 -13.40
N PHE A 65 -23.09 32.98 -14.65
CA PHE A 65 -22.92 32.07 -15.79
C PHE A 65 -21.45 31.83 -16.12
N SER A 66 -20.60 32.86 -16.04
CA SER A 66 -19.15 32.73 -16.20
C SER A 66 -18.53 31.83 -15.12
N VAL A 67 -18.97 31.98 -13.87
CA VAL A 67 -18.54 31.12 -12.76
C VAL A 67 -19.04 29.68 -12.96
N ILE A 68 -20.29 29.48 -13.40
CA ILE A 68 -20.83 28.16 -13.73
C ILE A 68 -20.04 27.52 -14.89
N LEU A 69 -19.75 28.28 -15.95
CA LEU A 69 -18.93 27.81 -17.06
C LEU A 69 -17.54 27.42 -16.57
N LEU A 70 -16.91 28.21 -15.70
CA LEU A 70 -15.64 27.87 -15.08
C LEU A 70 -15.72 26.54 -14.33
N PHE A 71 -16.75 26.32 -13.52
CA PHE A 71 -16.96 25.03 -12.85
C PHE A 71 -17.15 23.89 -13.84
N ILE A 72 -17.92 24.08 -14.93
CA ILE A 72 -18.09 23.08 -15.98
C ILE A 72 -16.74 22.77 -16.63
N TYR A 73 -15.92 23.77 -16.95
CA TYR A 73 -14.58 23.57 -17.49
C TYR A 73 -13.67 22.83 -16.51
N LEU A 74 -13.71 23.15 -15.21
CA LEU A 74 -12.95 22.41 -14.20
C LEU A 74 -13.40 20.94 -14.09
N VAL A 75 -14.70 20.68 -14.14
CA VAL A 75 -15.25 19.32 -14.15
C VAL A 75 -14.82 18.57 -15.39
N LEU A 76 -14.91 19.18 -16.57
CA LEU A 76 -14.47 18.58 -17.83
C LEU A 76 -12.96 18.25 -17.80
N MET A 77 -12.14 19.17 -17.27
CA MET A 77 -10.71 18.93 -17.08
C MET A 77 -10.43 17.81 -16.08
N ALA A 78 -11.15 17.76 -14.96
CA ALA A 78 -11.02 16.69 -13.97
C ALA A 78 -11.38 15.32 -14.57
N VAL A 79 -12.46 15.26 -15.36
CA VAL A 79 -12.85 14.03 -16.08
C VAL A 79 -11.79 13.61 -17.09
N ALA A 80 -11.21 14.55 -17.85
CA ALA A 80 -10.14 14.26 -18.79
C ALA A 80 -8.89 13.68 -18.11
N ILE A 81 -8.46 14.30 -16.99
CA ILE A 81 -7.32 13.81 -16.19
C ILE A 81 -7.63 12.43 -15.61
N PHE A 82 -8.85 12.21 -15.12
CA PHE A 82 -9.27 10.92 -14.57
C PHE A 82 -9.25 9.81 -15.63
N LEU A 83 -9.75 10.06 -16.85
CA LEU A 83 -9.67 9.11 -17.96
C LEU A 83 -8.22 8.82 -18.35
N ALA A 84 -7.36 9.84 -18.41
CA ALA A 84 -5.94 9.66 -18.65
C ALA A 84 -5.27 8.81 -17.55
N TYR A 85 -5.60 9.06 -16.28
CA TYR A 85 -5.10 8.24 -15.16
C TYR A 85 -5.58 6.79 -15.25
N GLN A 86 -6.86 6.55 -15.54
CA GLN A 86 -7.40 5.20 -15.73
C GLN A 86 -6.69 4.45 -16.86
N THR A 87 -6.50 5.10 -18.02
CA THR A 87 -5.77 4.46 -19.13
C THR A 87 -4.35 4.08 -18.74
N ILE A 88 -3.61 4.97 -18.05
CA ILE A 88 -2.26 4.66 -17.54
C ILE A 88 -2.30 3.51 -16.53
N ALA A 89 -3.25 3.50 -15.60
CA ALA A 89 -3.40 2.44 -14.60
C ALA A 89 -3.66 1.08 -15.26
N ASP A 90 -4.56 1.02 -16.25
CA ASP A 90 -4.86 -0.18 -17.03
C ASP A 90 -3.63 -0.67 -17.81
N PHE A 91 -2.83 0.25 -18.36
CA PHE A 91 -1.55 -0.12 -18.98
C PHE A 91 -0.56 -0.70 -17.96
N ARG A 92 -0.47 -0.11 -16.75
CA ARG A 92 0.41 -0.62 -15.69
C ARG A 92 0.02 -2.02 -15.23
N GLU A 93 -1.27 -2.34 -15.19
CA GLU A 93 -1.75 -3.67 -14.81
C GLU A 93 -1.44 -4.74 -15.87
N LYS A 94 -1.44 -4.36 -17.16
CA LYS A 94 -1.09 -5.26 -18.27
C LYS A 94 0.42 -5.59 -18.35
N LEU A 95 1.27 -4.83 -17.66
CA LEU A 95 2.71 -5.08 -17.62
C LEU A 95 3.02 -6.20 -16.62
N LYS A 96 3.87 -7.15 -17.02
CA LYS A 96 4.22 -8.31 -16.19
C LYS A 96 5.02 -7.94 -14.93
N HIS A 97 5.78 -6.84 -14.97
CA HIS A 97 6.67 -6.41 -13.90
C HIS A 97 6.73 -4.87 -13.81
N PRO A 98 5.69 -4.21 -13.25
CA PRO A 98 5.74 -2.77 -13.05
C PRO A 98 6.80 -2.43 -11.99
N VAL A 99 7.47 -1.29 -12.16
CA VAL A 99 8.33 -0.74 -11.10
C VAL A 99 7.43 -0.34 -9.93
N MET A 100 7.75 -0.86 -8.75
CA MET A 100 7.05 -0.61 -7.49
C MET A 100 7.83 0.40 -6.64
N SER A 101 7.12 1.28 -5.95
CA SER A 101 7.70 2.13 -4.91
C SER A 101 7.63 1.45 -3.55
N VAL A 102 8.49 1.86 -2.62
CA VAL A 102 8.46 1.41 -1.23
C VAL A 102 7.88 2.55 -0.39
N SER A 103 6.87 2.23 0.41
CA SER A 103 6.30 3.16 1.38
C SER A 103 6.18 2.48 2.74
N PHE A 104 6.62 3.19 3.78
CA PHE A 104 6.50 2.72 5.16
C PHE A 104 5.24 3.31 5.78
N LYS A 105 4.42 2.45 6.38
CA LYS A 105 3.24 2.83 7.15
C LYS A 105 3.39 2.29 8.56
N GLU A 106 3.54 3.19 9.52
CA GLU A 106 3.59 2.81 10.93
C GLU A 106 2.19 2.33 11.37
N VAL A 107 2.16 1.20 12.09
CA VAL A 107 0.92 0.61 12.59
C VAL A 107 1.11 0.27 14.07
N HIS A 108 0.07 0.52 14.88
CA HIS A 108 0.11 0.23 16.31
C HIS A 108 0.00 -1.27 16.65
N SER A 109 -0.70 -2.01 15.80
CA SER A 109 -0.93 -3.45 15.90
C SER A 109 -1.07 -4.01 14.50
N TYR A 110 -0.44 -5.15 14.24
CA TYR A 110 -0.63 -5.87 12.98
C TYR A 110 -1.80 -6.84 13.09
N ASP A 111 -2.38 -7.26 11.97
CA ASP A 111 -3.13 -8.51 11.98
C ASP A 111 -2.18 -9.64 12.38
N ALA A 112 -2.62 -10.50 13.30
CA ALA A 112 -1.76 -11.56 13.81
C ALA A 112 -1.38 -12.49 12.65
N PRO A 113 -0.08 -12.59 12.29
CA PRO A 113 0.35 -13.42 11.18
C PRO A 113 0.14 -14.89 11.53
N GLY A 114 -0.05 -15.72 10.53
CA GLY A 114 -0.04 -17.16 10.73
C GLY A 114 1.35 -17.73 10.54
N ILE A 115 1.82 -18.52 11.50
CA ILE A 115 3.10 -19.21 11.44
C ILE A 115 2.84 -20.69 11.16
N ALA A 116 3.02 -21.13 9.93
CA ALA A 116 2.85 -22.52 9.53
C ALA A 116 4.16 -23.28 9.73
N LEU A 117 4.25 -24.09 10.78
CA LEU A 117 5.43 -24.90 11.13
C LEU A 117 5.31 -26.29 10.51
N TYR A 118 6.42 -26.85 10.04
CA TYR A 118 6.53 -28.21 9.51
C TYR A 118 7.41 -29.07 10.41
N PRO A 119 6.91 -29.46 11.60
CA PRO A 119 7.73 -30.12 12.60
C PRO A 119 8.10 -31.57 12.21
N GLY A 120 7.44 -32.18 11.22
CA GLY A 120 7.74 -33.54 10.79
C GLY A 120 7.51 -34.56 11.91
N LYS A 121 8.59 -35.15 12.43
CA LYS A 121 8.58 -36.06 13.58
C LYS A 121 8.65 -35.32 14.94
N ALA A 122 8.92 -34.02 14.94
CA ALA A 122 9.03 -33.23 16.16
C ALA A 122 7.65 -32.88 16.74
N GLU A 123 7.61 -32.70 18.06
CA GLU A 123 6.41 -32.34 18.80
C GLU A 123 6.58 -30.96 19.44
N LEU A 124 5.51 -30.17 19.43
CA LEU A 124 5.45 -28.87 20.10
C LEU A 124 5.20 -29.10 21.60
N LEU A 125 6.19 -28.81 22.45
CA LEU A 125 6.12 -28.97 23.90
C LEU A 125 5.41 -27.80 24.58
N THR A 126 5.75 -26.58 24.20
CA THR A 126 5.21 -25.36 24.82
C THR A 126 4.95 -24.30 23.78
N CYS A 127 3.87 -23.54 23.96
CA CYS A 127 3.65 -22.33 23.18
C CYS A 127 3.03 -21.26 24.07
N LYS A 128 3.65 -20.08 24.13
CA LYS A 128 3.15 -18.97 24.94
C LYS A 128 3.50 -17.62 24.33
N HIS A 129 2.58 -16.67 24.46
CA HIS A 129 2.83 -15.27 24.12
C HIS A 129 3.46 -14.53 25.31
N HIS A 130 4.53 -13.82 25.04
CA HIS A 130 5.23 -12.95 25.98
C HIS A 130 5.15 -11.51 25.50
N PHE A 131 5.23 -10.59 26.44
CA PHE A 131 5.15 -9.15 26.18
C PHE A 131 6.38 -8.47 26.80
N TYR A 132 6.76 -7.34 26.21
CA TYR A 132 7.84 -6.45 26.62
C TYR A 132 9.23 -7.10 26.56
N ASP A 133 9.46 -7.96 25.55
CA ASP A 133 10.71 -8.73 25.35
C ASP A 133 11.12 -9.59 26.56
N TYR A 134 10.20 -9.83 27.50
CA TYR A 134 10.51 -10.58 28.71
C TYR A 134 10.13 -12.06 28.57
N ILE A 135 11.15 -12.89 28.40
CA ILE A 135 11.02 -14.36 28.41
C ILE A 135 11.53 -14.86 29.77
N PRO A 136 10.65 -15.42 30.63
CA PRO A 136 11.09 -16.02 31.88
C PRO A 136 11.99 -17.23 31.61
N PRO A 137 12.93 -17.55 32.52
CA PRO A 137 13.79 -18.71 32.36
C PRO A 137 12.96 -20.00 32.26
N LEU A 138 13.41 -20.92 31.41
CA LEU A 138 12.74 -22.19 31.20
C LEU A 138 12.71 -23.00 32.50
N VAL A 139 11.50 -23.25 33.00
CA VAL A 139 11.26 -24.15 34.13
C VAL A 139 10.99 -25.53 33.53
N ASN A 140 11.98 -26.43 33.58
CA ASN A 140 11.96 -27.80 33.04
C ASN A 140 12.08 -27.91 31.50
N PRO A 141 13.27 -27.65 30.93
CA PRO A 141 13.51 -27.92 29.52
C PRO A 141 13.29 -29.41 29.19
N GLY A 142 12.56 -29.70 28.12
CA GLY A 142 12.31 -31.06 27.63
C GLY A 142 11.05 -31.74 28.18
N GLN A 143 10.37 -31.16 29.16
CA GLN A 143 9.05 -31.65 29.58
C GLN A 143 7.94 -30.94 28.80
N PRO A 144 6.86 -31.65 28.43
CA PRO A 144 5.69 -31.01 27.82
C PRO A 144 5.09 -30.03 28.83
N GLY A 145 5.03 -28.76 28.43
CA GLY A 145 4.40 -27.71 29.22
C GLY A 145 3.01 -27.39 28.68
N LYS A 146 2.49 -26.22 29.06
CA LYS A 146 1.16 -25.78 28.63
C LYS A 146 1.25 -25.09 27.26
N ILE A 147 0.40 -25.52 26.33
CA ILE A 147 0.19 -24.87 25.03
C ILE A 147 -0.91 -23.82 25.22
N GLU A 148 -0.52 -22.56 25.44
CA GLU A 148 -1.44 -21.42 25.65
C GLU A 148 -1.75 -20.65 24.34
N CYS A 149 -1.14 -21.05 23.23
CA CYS A 149 -1.38 -20.45 21.91
C CYS A 149 -2.59 -21.05 21.21
N VAL A 150 -3.18 -20.26 20.31
CA VAL A 150 -4.18 -20.75 19.35
C VAL A 150 -3.44 -21.43 18.20
N THR A 151 -3.73 -22.72 17.99
CA THR A 151 -3.08 -23.52 16.95
C THR A 151 -4.09 -24.29 16.11
N GLN A 152 -3.76 -24.57 14.84
CA GLN A 152 -4.54 -25.40 13.95
C GLN A 152 -3.64 -26.33 13.15
N ARG A 153 -4.01 -27.62 13.06
CA ARG A 153 -3.26 -28.61 12.29
C ARG A 153 -3.92 -28.79 10.93
N ILE A 154 -3.14 -28.66 9.86
CA ILE A 154 -3.62 -28.88 8.50
C ILE A 154 -2.70 -29.80 7.72
N ASN A 155 -3.30 -30.55 6.80
CA ASN A 155 -2.58 -31.38 5.85
C ASN A 155 -2.91 -30.86 4.46
N TYR A 156 -1.89 -30.56 3.66
CA TYR A 156 -2.08 -30.10 2.29
C TYR A 156 -1.03 -30.70 1.36
N THR A 157 -1.35 -30.77 0.07
CA THR A 157 -0.41 -31.24 -0.94
C THR A 157 0.43 -30.06 -1.40
N ALA A 158 1.74 -30.11 -1.19
CA ALA A 158 2.60 -28.99 -1.57
C ALA A 158 2.73 -28.93 -3.11
N PRO A 159 2.59 -27.73 -3.72
CA PRO A 159 2.49 -27.59 -5.17
C PRO A 159 3.78 -27.91 -5.92
N PHE A 160 4.93 -27.79 -5.25
CA PHE A 160 6.26 -27.98 -5.83
C PHE A 160 6.90 -29.33 -5.50
N THR A 161 6.22 -30.17 -4.73
CA THR A 161 6.68 -31.52 -4.39
C THR A 161 5.73 -32.51 -5.02
N ASN A 162 6.24 -33.53 -5.72
CA ASN A 162 5.49 -34.57 -6.44
C ASN A 162 4.32 -35.19 -5.64
N ALA A 163 3.20 -34.46 -5.54
CA ALA A 163 2.03 -34.75 -4.73
C ALA A 163 2.28 -35.15 -3.26
N THR A 164 3.40 -34.73 -2.65
CA THR A 164 3.70 -35.09 -1.27
C THR A 164 2.80 -34.32 -0.31
N LYS A 165 2.07 -35.05 0.54
CA LYS A 165 1.26 -34.44 1.60
C LYS A 165 2.19 -33.91 2.70
N LYS A 166 2.15 -32.60 2.92
CA LYS A 166 2.81 -31.94 4.04
C LYS A 166 1.83 -31.75 5.19
N HIS A 167 2.34 -31.92 6.40
CA HIS A 167 1.61 -31.72 7.64
C HIS A 167 2.17 -30.45 8.28
N ALA A 168 1.30 -29.47 8.53
CA ALA A 168 1.68 -28.18 9.10
C ALA A 168 0.87 -27.89 10.37
N VAL A 169 1.56 -27.30 11.36
CA VAL A 169 0.96 -26.76 12.57
C VAL A 169 0.99 -25.24 12.45
N ILE A 170 -0.19 -24.62 12.32
CA ILE A 170 -0.32 -23.19 12.22
C ILE A 170 -0.52 -22.61 13.62
N VAL A 171 0.28 -21.62 13.97
CA VAL A 171 0.20 -20.89 15.25
C VAL A 171 -0.16 -19.44 14.96
N LYS A 172 -1.06 -18.86 15.77
CA LYS A 172 -1.34 -17.43 15.74
C LYS A 172 -0.09 -16.67 16.23
N GLY A 173 0.47 -15.81 15.38
CA GLY A 173 1.64 -14.99 15.70
C GLY A 173 1.34 -13.75 16.55
N PRO A 174 2.36 -12.93 16.83
CA PRO A 174 2.24 -11.73 17.64
C PRO A 174 1.47 -10.62 16.92
N GLN A 175 0.75 -9.79 17.67
CA GLN A 175 -0.17 -8.78 17.17
C GLN A 175 0.17 -7.37 17.71
N ASP A 176 0.58 -7.27 18.97
CA ASP A 176 0.82 -6.03 19.69
C ASP A 176 2.28 -5.55 19.56
N VAL A 177 2.55 -4.73 18.55
CA VAL A 177 3.90 -4.16 18.29
C VAL A 177 4.36 -3.26 19.44
N LYS A 178 3.48 -2.39 19.95
CA LYS A 178 3.81 -1.46 21.05
C LYS A 178 4.22 -2.18 22.33
N LYS A 179 3.64 -3.36 22.59
CA LYS A 179 3.98 -4.18 23.75
C LYS A 179 5.13 -5.14 23.47
N ARG A 180 5.76 -5.09 22.28
CA ARG A 180 6.82 -6.02 21.87
C ARG A 180 6.42 -7.47 22.14
N GLU A 181 5.25 -7.82 21.63
CA GLU A 181 4.73 -9.17 21.75
C GLU A 181 5.60 -10.15 20.96
N LEU A 182 5.93 -11.27 21.58
CA LEU A 182 6.63 -12.38 20.95
C LEU A 182 5.94 -13.69 21.30
N VAL A 183 6.04 -14.68 20.42
CA VAL A 183 5.54 -16.03 20.66
C VAL A 183 6.73 -16.97 20.89
N PHE A 184 6.78 -17.57 22.07
CA PHE A 184 7.79 -18.54 22.44
C PHE A 184 7.26 -19.95 22.19
N MET A 185 8.00 -20.73 21.40
CA MET A 185 7.65 -22.09 21.02
C MET A 185 8.82 -23.02 21.30
N GLN A 186 8.55 -24.13 21.98
CA GLN A 186 9.55 -25.16 22.27
C GLN A 186 9.16 -26.46 21.57
N PHE A 187 10.12 -27.07 20.90
CA PHE A 187 9.95 -28.36 20.22
C PHE A 187 10.82 -29.43 20.86
N HIS A 188 10.40 -30.67 20.68
CA HIS A 188 11.15 -31.84 21.07
C HIS A 188 11.14 -32.86 19.94
N LEU A 189 12.30 -33.46 19.72
CA LEU A 189 12.51 -34.52 18.74
C LEU A 189 13.40 -35.55 19.40
N ASN A 190 12.93 -36.81 19.45
CA ASN A 190 13.68 -37.90 20.06
C ASN A 190 14.88 -38.31 19.22
N GLU A 191 14.61 -38.90 18.05
CA GLU A 191 15.62 -39.45 17.15
C GLU A 191 15.30 -39.03 15.71
N THR A 192 16.36 -38.76 14.96
CA THR A 192 16.27 -38.30 13.58
C THR A 192 17.30 -39.03 12.74
N ASP A 193 16.85 -39.58 11.61
CA ASP A 193 17.72 -40.15 10.56
C ASP A 193 18.38 -39.06 9.71
N GLN A 194 18.09 -37.79 10.00
CA GLN A 194 18.66 -36.63 9.32
C GLN A 194 19.90 -36.15 10.07
N ASP A 195 20.91 -35.73 9.31
CA ASP A 195 22.17 -35.19 9.86
C ASP A 195 22.01 -33.80 10.48
N PHE A 196 20.80 -33.23 10.46
CA PHE A 196 20.52 -31.88 10.94
C PHE A 196 19.16 -31.81 11.64
N SER A 197 19.10 -31.00 12.70
CA SER A 197 17.86 -30.63 13.38
C SER A 197 17.32 -29.32 12.79
N ALA A 198 16.29 -29.41 11.95
CA ALA A 198 15.64 -28.23 11.38
C ALA A 198 14.12 -28.39 11.36
N ILE A 199 13.42 -27.27 11.53
CA ILE A 199 11.97 -27.17 11.37
C ILE A 199 11.73 -26.05 10.37
N ASP A 200 11.17 -26.40 9.22
CA ASP A 200 10.74 -25.39 8.25
C ASP A 200 9.50 -24.66 8.80
N TYR A 201 9.34 -23.40 8.42
CA TYR A 201 8.13 -22.65 8.71
C TYR A 201 7.81 -21.67 7.58
N LEU A 202 6.55 -21.26 7.47
CA LEU A 202 6.08 -20.22 6.56
C LEU A 202 5.29 -19.18 7.33
N LEU A 203 5.39 -17.94 6.88
CA LEU A 203 4.65 -16.81 7.42
C LEU A 203 3.63 -16.34 6.39
N PHE A 204 2.41 -16.10 6.83
CA PHE A 204 1.37 -15.47 6.02
C PHE A 204 0.67 -14.35 6.78
N SER A 205 0.05 -13.44 6.03
CA SER A 205 -0.36 -12.11 6.50
C SER A 205 -1.31 -12.13 7.69
N SER A 206 -2.33 -12.99 7.68
CA SER A 206 -3.39 -12.98 8.68
C SER A 206 -3.86 -14.40 9.02
N PHE A 207 -3.73 -14.76 10.29
CA PHE A 207 -4.29 -16.00 10.84
C PHE A 207 -5.82 -16.00 10.82
N GLN A 208 -6.46 -14.84 10.98
CA GLN A 208 -7.92 -14.74 10.95
C GLN A 208 -8.47 -14.98 9.54
N ASP A 209 -7.80 -14.46 8.52
CA ASP A 209 -8.17 -14.71 7.12
C ASP A 209 -8.07 -16.20 6.79
N PHE A 210 -7.08 -16.87 7.37
CA PHE A 210 -6.93 -18.31 7.25
C PHE A 210 -8.09 -19.08 7.89
N LEU A 211 -8.53 -18.69 9.10
CA LEU A 211 -9.69 -19.30 9.75
C LEU A 211 -11.00 -19.08 8.99
N ASN A 212 -11.17 -17.88 8.41
CA ASN A 212 -12.40 -17.48 7.74
C ASN A 212 -12.54 -18.04 6.32
N ARG A 213 -11.46 -18.51 5.71
CA ARG A 213 -11.50 -19.13 4.37
C ARG A 213 -11.97 -20.58 4.49
N TYR A 214 -13.02 -20.92 3.74
CA TYR A 214 -13.53 -22.29 3.58
C TYR A 214 -12.52 -23.26 2.91
N SER A 215 -11.42 -22.73 2.35
CA SER A 215 -10.32 -23.52 1.79
C SER A 215 -8.97 -23.02 2.33
N PRO A 216 -8.07 -23.91 2.80
CA PRO A 216 -6.75 -23.49 3.24
C PRO A 216 -5.99 -22.85 2.06
N PRO A 217 -5.45 -21.63 2.21
CA PRO A 217 -4.77 -20.91 1.17
C PRO A 217 -3.48 -21.63 0.75
N TYR A 218 -3.09 -21.43 -0.50
CA TYR A 218 -1.77 -21.76 -1.02
C TYR A 218 -0.71 -21.04 -0.16
N LEU A 219 -0.04 -21.77 0.72
CA LEU A 219 1.06 -21.23 1.52
C LEU A 219 2.25 -20.97 0.60
N GLN A 220 2.56 -19.70 0.37
CA GLN A 220 3.66 -19.27 -0.48
C GLN A 220 4.98 -19.38 0.30
N SER A 221 5.93 -20.12 -0.26
CA SER A 221 7.18 -20.46 0.41
C SER A 221 8.24 -19.38 0.27
N HIS A 222 8.31 -18.44 1.21
CA HIS A 222 9.43 -17.51 1.30
C HIS A 222 9.85 -17.37 2.76
N GLN A 223 10.78 -18.21 3.22
CA GLN A 223 11.85 -17.94 4.20
C GLN A 223 12.22 -19.24 4.95
N LYS A 224 13.46 -19.69 4.75
CA LYS A 224 14.09 -20.76 5.55
C LYS A 224 14.92 -20.06 6.62
N ILE A 225 14.54 -20.17 7.91
CA ILE A 225 15.46 -19.87 9.03
C ILE A 225 15.91 -21.21 9.59
N GLU A 226 17.22 -21.44 9.50
CA GLU A 226 17.90 -22.52 10.19
C GLU A 226 18.06 -22.10 11.65
N VAL A 227 17.28 -22.70 12.56
CA VAL A 227 17.48 -22.54 14.00
C VAL A 227 18.49 -23.60 14.43
N LEU A 228 19.75 -23.19 14.57
CA LEU A 228 20.79 -23.99 15.21
C LEU A 228 20.49 -24.05 16.72
N TYR A 229 20.14 -25.23 17.21
CA TYR A 229 20.24 -25.53 18.64
C TYR A 229 21.67 -25.98 18.93
N ALA A 230 22.30 -25.38 19.94
CA ALA A 230 23.52 -25.86 20.56
C ALA A 230 23.18 -26.84 21.69
#